data_AF-A0A9P0MJS5-F1
#
_entry.id   AF-A0A9P0MJS5-F1
#
_cell.length_a   1.000
_cell.length_b   1.000
_cell.length_c   1.000
_cell.angle_alpha   90.00
_cell.angle_beta   90.00
_cell.angle_gamma   90.00
#
_symmetry.space_group_name_H-M   'P 1'
#
loop_
_entity.id
_entity.type
_entity.pdbx_description
1 polymer ?
#
loop_
_entity_poly.entity_id
_entity_poly.type
_entity_poly.pdbx_seq_one_letter_code
_entity_poly.pdbx_strand_id
1 'polypeptide(L)'
;MKLYVVLLCIAVVYAEEKESSSEELDLDFLEKFFSFKGNKHMKDARDIFNKTQEKCPNLKTDAEDVLKKVGECVVKIEMGSKTICQVIKEKIPKCSKPIIDLITPCVEEQHQYLVRLTFKMVQALMDQACNSTVEELLELFNPCVIDVEEEEENKFESCKRINEKMKDDLIPTKEEMCKLKSDGYDCMKELTKKCENPLTKKSSLDFAKVADDVLADMCA
;
A
#
# COMPACT_ATOMS: atom_id res chain seq x y z
N MET A 1 -1.63 8.09 5.45
CA MET A 1 -2.33 6.99 4.76
C MET A 1 -1.38 5.81 4.69
N LYS A 2 -1.47 4.93 5.68
CA LYS A 2 -0.52 3.83 5.84
C LYS A 2 -0.80 2.82 4.72
N LEU A 3 0.23 2.32 4.03
CA LEU A 3 0.13 1.42 2.86
C LEU A 3 -0.81 0.22 3.09
N TYR A 4 -0.94 -0.21 4.35
CA TYR A 4 -1.88 -1.24 4.78
C TYR A 4 -3.36 -0.87 4.53
N VAL A 5 -3.73 0.42 4.42
CA VAL A 5 -5.11 0.88 4.15
C VAL A 5 -5.51 0.57 2.71
N VAL A 6 -4.58 0.70 1.76
CA VAL A 6 -4.82 0.35 0.36
C VAL A 6 -4.91 -1.17 0.20
N LEU A 7 -4.03 -1.92 0.89
CA LEU A 7 -4.08 -3.38 0.95
C LEU A 7 -5.36 -3.88 1.66
N LEU A 8 -5.82 -3.16 2.69
CA LEU A 8 -7.11 -3.37 3.38
C LEU A 8 -8.29 -3.15 2.42
N CYS A 9 -8.30 -2.06 1.63
CA CYS A 9 -9.37 -1.82 0.67
C CYS A 9 -9.44 -2.93 -0.39
N ILE A 10 -8.29 -3.39 -0.89
CA ILE A 10 -8.23 -4.51 -1.85
C ILE A 10 -8.72 -5.80 -1.19
N ALA A 11 -8.33 -6.08 0.05
CA ALA A 11 -8.73 -7.28 0.78
C ALA A 11 -10.21 -7.28 1.22
N VAL A 12 -10.78 -6.13 1.60
CA VAL A 12 -12.21 -5.99 1.96
C VAL A 12 -13.09 -6.20 0.74
N VAL A 13 -12.72 -5.61 -0.40
CA VAL A 13 -13.41 -5.83 -1.67
C VAL A 13 -13.35 -7.30 -2.10
N TYR A 14 -12.23 -7.98 -1.86
CA TYR A 14 -12.06 -9.41 -2.16
C TYR A 14 -12.81 -10.33 -1.17
N ALA A 15 -12.97 -9.91 0.09
CA ALA A 15 -13.68 -10.69 1.11
C ALA A 15 -15.21 -10.63 0.95
N GLU A 16 -15.78 -9.48 0.56
CA GLU A 16 -17.22 -9.36 0.27
C GLU A 16 -17.65 -10.20 -0.94
N GLU A 17 -16.74 -10.47 -1.88
CA GLU A 17 -17.01 -11.30 -3.07
C GLU A 17 -17.05 -12.81 -2.73
N LYS A 18 -16.29 -13.26 -1.72
CA LYS A 18 -16.17 -14.68 -1.36
C LYS A 18 -17.27 -15.25 -0.47
N GLU A 19 -18.18 -14.44 0.06
CA GLU A 19 -19.46 -14.98 0.59
C GLU A 19 -20.28 -15.68 -0.51
N SER A 20 -19.93 -15.50 -1.80
CA SER A 20 -20.67 -16.08 -2.93
C SER A 20 -19.99 -17.24 -3.70
N SER A 21 -18.71 -17.56 -3.47
CA SER A 21 -18.05 -18.68 -4.18
C SER A 21 -17.08 -19.48 -3.32
N SER A 22 -17.32 -20.81 -3.29
CA SER A 22 -16.78 -21.79 -2.35
C SER A 22 -15.36 -22.30 -2.70
N GLU A 23 -14.36 -21.43 -2.69
CA GLU A 23 -12.97 -21.87 -2.63
C GLU A 23 -12.31 -21.29 -1.37
N GLU A 24 -11.95 -22.16 -0.43
CA GLU A 24 -11.23 -21.84 0.80
C GLU A 24 -9.81 -21.33 0.47
N LEU A 25 -9.69 -20.02 0.26
CA LEU A 25 -8.49 -19.31 0.71
C LEU A 25 -8.65 -19.16 2.22
N ASP A 26 -7.56 -19.37 2.96
CA ASP A 26 -7.52 -19.36 4.42
C ASP A 26 -7.90 -17.97 4.97
N LEU A 27 -9.20 -17.72 5.02
CA LEU A 27 -9.85 -16.53 5.57
C LEU A 27 -9.49 -16.37 7.05
N ASP A 28 -9.06 -17.43 7.74
CA ASP A 28 -8.65 -17.41 9.14
C ASP A 28 -7.36 -16.59 9.33
N PHE A 29 -6.47 -16.53 8.33
CA PHE A 29 -5.29 -15.66 8.35
C PHE A 29 -5.65 -14.19 8.14
N LEU A 30 -6.54 -13.89 7.18
CA LEU A 30 -7.04 -12.53 6.94
C LEU A 30 -7.88 -12.04 8.13
N GLU A 31 -8.72 -12.89 8.69
CA GLU A 31 -9.56 -12.61 9.85
C GLU A 31 -8.71 -12.42 11.11
N LYS A 32 -7.63 -13.19 11.32
CA LYS A 32 -6.62 -12.90 12.36
C LYS A 32 -5.86 -11.59 12.12
N PHE A 33 -5.53 -11.28 10.87
CA PHE A 33 -4.85 -10.03 10.50
C PHE A 33 -5.75 -8.80 10.69
N PHE A 34 -7.06 -8.93 10.45
CA PHE A 34 -8.05 -7.85 10.60
C PHE A 34 -8.63 -7.75 12.01
N SER A 35 -8.73 -8.86 12.75
CA SER A 35 -9.22 -8.86 14.14
C SER A 35 -8.23 -8.24 15.13
N PHE A 36 -6.92 -8.22 14.82
CA PHE A 36 -5.91 -7.65 15.71
C PHE A 36 -5.99 -6.12 15.92
N LYS A 37 -6.78 -5.40 15.08
CA LYS A 37 -7.07 -3.94 15.24
C LYS A 37 -8.55 -3.59 15.00
N GLY A 38 -9.44 -4.56 15.23
CA GLY A 38 -10.84 -4.58 14.79
C GLY A 38 -11.71 -3.40 15.23
N ASN A 39 -12.61 -2.99 14.33
CA ASN A 39 -13.66 -1.96 14.36
C ASN A 39 -13.31 -0.55 13.83
N LYS A 40 -12.25 0.12 14.28
CA LYS A 40 -12.01 1.52 13.86
C LYS A 40 -11.64 1.64 12.38
N HIS A 41 -10.67 0.85 11.92
CA HIS A 41 -10.20 0.91 10.53
C HIS A 41 -11.22 0.40 9.50
N MET A 42 -12.08 -0.55 9.90
CA MET A 42 -13.20 -1.00 9.08
C MET A 42 -14.24 0.11 8.89
N LYS A 43 -14.52 0.88 9.94
CA LYS A 43 -15.40 2.03 9.87
C LYS A 43 -14.80 3.13 8.99
N ASP A 44 -13.52 3.44 9.17
CA ASP A 44 -12.80 4.42 8.35
C ASP A 44 -12.82 4.02 6.86
N ALA A 45 -12.59 2.73 6.55
CA ALA A 45 -12.65 2.22 5.18
C ALA A 45 -14.05 2.35 4.56
N ARG A 46 -15.11 2.03 5.33
CA ARG A 46 -16.50 2.18 4.89
C ARG A 46 -16.87 3.66 4.68
N ASP A 47 -16.43 4.54 5.56
CA ASP A 47 -16.67 5.98 5.44
C ASP A 47 -15.94 6.57 4.20
N ILE A 48 -14.72 6.12 3.92
CA ILE A 48 -14.00 6.45 2.68
C ILE A 48 -14.75 5.94 1.45
N PHE A 49 -15.23 4.68 1.48
CA PHE A 49 -15.98 4.11 0.38
C PHE A 49 -17.26 4.89 0.08
N ASN A 50 -18.04 5.23 1.11
CA ASN A 50 -19.27 6.01 0.97
C ASN A 50 -18.99 7.40 0.39
N LYS A 51 -17.98 8.12 0.91
CA LYS A 51 -17.55 9.41 0.36
C LYS A 51 -17.06 9.31 -1.09
N THR A 52 -16.45 8.18 -1.45
CA THR A 52 -15.99 7.92 -2.82
C THR A 52 -17.18 7.63 -3.74
N GLN A 53 -18.20 6.92 -3.27
CA GLN A 53 -19.42 6.64 -4.01
C GLN A 53 -20.21 7.91 -4.33
N GLU A 54 -20.23 8.90 -3.43
CA GLU A 54 -20.85 10.21 -3.70
C GLU A 54 -20.16 10.93 -4.87
N LYS A 55 -18.82 10.84 -4.96
CA LYS A 55 -18.04 11.44 -6.04
C LYS A 55 -17.98 10.58 -7.31
N CYS A 56 -18.22 9.28 -7.17
CA CYS A 56 -18.13 8.29 -8.24
C CYS A 56 -19.35 7.35 -8.19
N PRO A 57 -20.53 7.81 -8.62
CA PRO A 57 -21.80 7.11 -8.38
C PRO A 57 -21.91 5.75 -9.06
N ASN A 58 -21.19 5.55 -10.17
CA ASN A 58 -21.14 4.27 -10.87
C ASN A 58 -20.04 3.33 -10.35
N LEU A 59 -19.22 3.77 -9.39
CA LEU A 59 -18.06 3.00 -8.91
C LEU A 59 -18.44 1.60 -8.46
N LYS A 60 -19.58 1.42 -7.78
CA LYS A 60 -20.00 0.11 -7.31
C LYS A 60 -20.27 -0.87 -8.47
N THR A 61 -21.07 -0.43 -9.45
CA THR A 61 -21.42 -1.25 -10.62
C THR A 61 -20.21 -1.48 -11.52
N ASP A 62 -19.41 -0.43 -11.76
CA ASP A 62 -18.21 -0.51 -12.60
C ASP A 62 -17.09 -1.31 -11.90
N ALA A 63 -17.04 -1.31 -10.56
CA ALA A 63 -16.10 -2.11 -9.79
C ALA A 63 -16.36 -3.61 -9.97
N GLU A 64 -17.61 -4.08 -9.99
CA GLU A 64 -17.91 -5.50 -10.21
C GLU A 64 -17.33 -6.00 -11.55
N ASP A 65 -17.55 -5.26 -12.63
CA ASP A 65 -17.01 -5.59 -13.96
C ASP A 65 -15.47 -5.50 -14.00
N VAL A 66 -14.90 -4.53 -13.30
CA VAL A 66 -13.44 -4.34 -13.21
C VAL A 66 -12.79 -5.45 -12.39
N LEU A 67 -13.37 -5.83 -11.25
CA LEU A 67 -12.89 -6.92 -10.41
C LEU A 67 -12.97 -8.25 -11.15
N LYS A 68 -14.04 -8.48 -11.91
CA LYS A 68 -14.14 -9.65 -12.80
C LYS A 68 -13.01 -9.67 -13.84
N LYS A 69 -12.72 -8.54 -14.51
CA LYS A 69 -11.58 -8.43 -15.44
C LYS A 69 -10.24 -8.70 -14.76
N VAL A 70 -10.06 -8.22 -13.53
CA VAL A 70 -8.86 -8.48 -12.72
C VAL A 70 -8.77 -9.96 -12.37
N GLY A 71 -9.84 -10.57 -11.87
CA GLY A 71 -9.93 -11.99 -11.54
C GLY A 71 -9.64 -12.87 -12.75
N GLU A 72 -10.25 -12.59 -13.90
CA GLU A 72 -9.95 -13.28 -15.16
C GLU A 72 -8.49 -13.12 -15.57
N CYS A 73 -7.90 -11.94 -15.37
CA CYS A 73 -6.49 -11.71 -15.65
C CYS A 73 -5.59 -12.56 -14.75
N VAL A 74 -5.90 -12.64 -13.46
CA VAL A 74 -5.17 -13.42 -12.45
C VAL A 74 -5.31 -14.92 -12.70
N VAL A 75 -6.51 -15.42 -13.00
CA VAL A 75 -6.77 -16.85 -13.28
C VAL A 75 -6.04 -17.30 -14.56
N LYS A 76 -5.86 -16.42 -15.54
CA LYS A 76 -5.09 -16.69 -16.77
C LYS A 76 -3.57 -16.60 -16.57
N ILE A 77 -3.09 -16.34 -15.36
CA ILE A 77 -1.66 -16.36 -15.06
C ILE A 77 -1.18 -17.82 -14.97
N GLU A 78 -0.55 -18.27 -16.04
CA GLU A 78 0.22 -19.51 -16.02
C GLU A 78 1.64 -19.23 -15.51
N MET A 79 2.07 -19.90 -14.44
CA MET A 79 3.45 -19.79 -13.95
C MET A 79 4.46 -20.38 -14.95
N GLY A 80 4.10 -21.47 -15.64
CA GLY A 80 5.02 -22.15 -16.57
C GLY A 80 6.38 -22.43 -15.92
N SER A 81 7.46 -22.00 -16.57
CA SER A 81 8.84 -22.07 -16.05
C SER A 81 9.29 -20.80 -15.32
N LYS A 82 8.41 -19.83 -15.08
CA LYS A 82 8.74 -18.54 -14.46
C LYS A 82 8.65 -18.62 -12.95
N THR A 83 9.48 -17.84 -12.26
CA THR A 83 9.37 -17.67 -10.81
C THR A 83 8.18 -16.78 -10.45
N ILE A 84 7.65 -16.91 -9.23
CA ILE A 84 6.57 -16.05 -8.71
C ILE A 84 6.88 -14.56 -8.90
N CYS A 85 8.13 -14.17 -8.69
CA CYS A 85 8.58 -12.79 -8.86
C CYS A 85 8.60 -12.31 -10.31
N GLN A 86 8.98 -13.17 -11.25
CA GLN A 86 8.88 -12.84 -12.68
C GLN A 86 7.42 -12.67 -13.11
N VAL A 87 6.54 -13.53 -12.58
CA VAL A 87 5.11 -13.46 -12.81
C VAL A 87 4.52 -12.17 -12.25
N ILE A 88 4.84 -11.81 -11.01
CA ILE A 88 4.43 -10.56 -10.36
C ILE A 88 4.82 -9.35 -11.21
N LYS A 89 6.09 -9.24 -11.58
CA LYS A 89 6.65 -8.14 -12.36
C LYS A 89 5.95 -7.95 -13.71
N GLU A 90 5.63 -9.05 -14.38
CA GLU A 90 5.04 -9.01 -15.72
C GLU A 90 3.52 -8.84 -15.73
N LYS A 91 2.83 -9.41 -14.74
CA LYS A 91 1.39 -9.61 -14.77
C LYS A 91 0.63 -8.64 -13.88
N ILE A 92 1.15 -8.29 -12.69
CA ILE A 92 0.44 -7.40 -11.77
C ILE A 92 0.17 -6.02 -12.39
N PRO A 93 1.13 -5.34 -13.04
CA PRO A 93 0.85 -4.04 -13.68
C PRO A 93 -0.24 -4.12 -14.76
N LYS A 94 -0.37 -5.28 -15.42
CA LYS A 94 -1.40 -5.51 -16.45
C LYS A 94 -2.76 -5.81 -15.83
N CYS A 95 -2.79 -6.67 -14.81
CA CYS A 95 -4.02 -7.04 -14.12
C CYS A 95 -4.56 -5.92 -13.24
N SER A 96 -3.73 -5.00 -12.76
CA SER A 96 -4.16 -3.85 -11.96
C SER A 96 -4.60 -2.65 -12.81
N LYS A 97 -4.29 -2.63 -14.12
CA LYS A 97 -4.65 -1.53 -15.01
C LYS A 97 -6.14 -1.20 -15.04
N PRO A 98 -7.07 -2.17 -15.12
CA PRO A 98 -8.50 -1.88 -15.05
C PRO A 98 -8.91 -1.13 -13.77
N ILE A 99 -8.27 -1.43 -12.64
CA ILE A 99 -8.50 -0.74 -11.36
C ILE A 99 -8.00 0.70 -11.44
N ILE A 100 -6.79 0.91 -11.97
CA ILE A 100 -6.22 2.25 -12.19
C ILE A 100 -7.18 3.10 -13.03
N ASP A 101 -7.62 2.53 -14.15
CA ASP A 101 -8.46 3.23 -15.12
C ASP A 101 -9.85 3.55 -14.54
N LEU A 102 -10.35 2.72 -13.61
CA LEU A 102 -11.61 2.95 -12.89
C LEU A 102 -11.51 4.09 -11.87
N ILE A 103 -10.45 4.11 -11.06
CA ILE A 103 -10.36 5.05 -9.93
C ILE A 103 -9.80 6.41 -10.34
N THR A 104 -8.97 6.47 -11.39
CA THR A 104 -8.33 7.74 -11.83
C THR A 104 -9.35 8.84 -12.11
N PRO A 105 -10.46 8.59 -12.85
CA PRO A 105 -11.50 9.60 -13.09
C PRO A 105 -12.27 10.03 -11.83
N CYS A 106 -12.32 9.18 -10.80
CA CYS A 106 -13.00 9.49 -9.53
C CYS A 106 -12.19 10.45 -8.65
N VAL A 107 -10.93 10.72 -9.00
CA VAL A 107 -10.02 11.59 -8.25
C VAL A 107 -9.92 12.93 -8.96
N GLU A 108 -10.04 14.02 -8.19
CA GLU A 108 -9.86 15.39 -8.70
C GLU A 108 -8.50 15.52 -9.41
N GLU A 109 -8.45 16.29 -10.50
CA GLU A 109 -7.27 16.37 -11.38
C GLU A 109 -5.96 16.64 -10.62
N GLN A 110 -6.01 17.56 -9.65
CA GLN A 110 -4.89 17.93 -8.79
C GLN A 110 -4.35 16.78 -7.90
N HIS A 111 -5.12 15.71 -7.73
CA HIS A 111 -4.78 14.54 -6.90
C HIS A 111 -4.59 13.25 -7.71
N GLN A 112 -4.83 13.24 -9.04
CA GLN A 112 -4.63 12.03 -9.87
C GLN A 112 -3.20 11.50 -9.83
N TYR A 113 -2.22 12.35 -9.55
CA TYR A 113 -0.84 11.94 -9.36
C TYR A 113 -0.69 10.91 -8.22
N LEU A 114 -1.53 10.95 -7.18
CA LEU A 114 -1.48 10.01 -6.05
C LEU A 114 -1.85 8.59 -6.45
N VAL A 115 -2.79 8.45 -7.39
CA VAL A 115 -3.13 7.14 -7.95
C VAL A 115 -1.87 6.55 -8.58
N ARG A 116 -1.25 7.30 -9.50
CA ARG A 116 -0.02 6.86 -10.17
C ARG A 116 1.14 6.62 -9.19
N LEU A 117 1.31 7.47 -8.18
CA LEU A 117 2.32 7.33 -7.14
C LEU A 117 2.11 6.01 -6.38
N THR A 118 0.88 5.72 -5.96
CA THR A 118 0.54 4.51 -5.21
C THR A 118 0.88 3.26 -6.00
N PHE A 119 0.53 3.21 -7.29
CA PHE A 119 0.86 2.05 -8.13
C PHE A 119 2.36 1.88 -8.36
N LYS A 120 3.08 2.98 -8.67
CA LYS A 120 4.55 2.93 -8.78
C LYS A 120 5.20 2.46 -7.48
N MET A 121 4.70 2.95 -6.34
CA MET A 121 5.19 2.58 -5.01
C MET A 121 5.00 1.09 -4.74
N VAL A 122 3.78 0.57 -4.93
CA VAL A 122 3.50 -0.86 -4.74
C VAL A 122 4.38 -1.70 -5.65
N GLN A 123 4.50 -1.35 -6.93
CA GLN A 123 5.34 -2.09 -7.87
C GLN A 123 6.81 -2.10 -7.42
N ALA A 124 7.37 -0.96 -7.04
CA ALA A 124 8.76 -0.87 -6.60
C ALA A 124 9.01 -1.67 -5.31
N LEU A 125 8.07 -1.66 -4.36
CA LEU A 125 8.17 -2.45 -3.13
C LEU A 125 8.04 -3.95 -3.39
N MET A 126 7.20 -4.37 -4.35
CA MET A 126 7.15 -5.77 -4.79
C MET A 126 8.44 -6.18 -5.47
N ASP A 127 9.04 -5.30 -6.28
CA ASP A 127 10.32 -5.55 -6.93
C ASP A 127 11.45 -5.70 -5.91
N GLN A 128 11.44 -4.86 -4.86
CA GLN A 128 12.36 -4.98 -3.73
C GLN A 128 12.15 -6.29 -2.98
N ALA A 129 10.91 -6.64 -2.64
CA ALA A 129 10.60 -7.89 -1.95
C ALA A 129 11.06 -9.12 -2.75
N CYS A 130 10.93 -9.06 -4.07
CA CYS A 130 11.39 -10.11 -4.97
C CYS A 130 12.92 -10.23 -5.10
N ASN A 131 13.65 -9.22 -4.67
CA ASN A 131 15.11 -9.21 -4.62
C ASN A 131 15.62 -9.40 -3.18
N SER A 132 14.72 -9.53 -2.20
CA SER A 132 15.04 -9.77 -0.80
C SER A 132 14.93 -11.25 -0.44
N THR A 133 15.65 -11.65 0.60
CA THR A 133 15.49 -12.94 1.24
C THR A 133 14.22 -12.96 2.11
N VAL A 134 13.71 -14.14 2.43
CA VAL A 134 12.58 -14.30 3.36
C VAL A 134 12.91 -13.71 4.74
N GLU A 135 14.15 -13.86 5.19
CA GLU A 135 14.62 -13.29 6.46
C GLU A 135 14.54 -11.75 6.44
N GLU A 136 15.04 -11.10 5.38
CA GLU A 136 14.93 -9.64 5.22
C GLU A 136 13.46 -9.16 5.19
N LEU A 137 12.55 -9.95 4.60
CA LEU A 137 11.12 -9.64 4.60
C LEU A 137 10.49 -9.77 5.99
N LEU A 138 10.84 -10.80 6.75
CA LEU A 138 10.36 -11.01 8.10
C LEU A 138 10.83 -9.90 9.04
N GLU A 139 12.02 -9.37 8.83
CA GLU A 139 12.56 -8.26 9.60
C GLU A 139 11.79 -6.93 9.41
N LEU A 140 10.99 -6.78 8.35
CA LEU A 140 10.10 -5.63 8.20
C LEU A 140 8.99 -5.60 9.26
N PHE A 141 8.70 -6.75 9.87
CA PHE A 141 7.72 -6.90 10.96
C PHE A 141 8.38 -6.90 12.34
N ASN A 142 9.67 -6.55 12.42
CA ASN A 142 10.35 -6.48 13.69
C ASN A 142 9.72 -5.38 14.57
N PRO A 143 9.29 -5.69 15.80
CA PRO A 143 8.67 -4.73 16.73
C PRO A 143 9.47 -3.44 16.93
N CYS A 144 10.80 -3.51 16.81
CA CYS A 144 11.66 -2.33 16.92
C CYS A 144 11.29 -1.21 15.94
N VAL A 145 10.74 -1.56 14.77
CA VAL A 145 10.35 -0.63 13.71
C VAL A 145 8.83 -0.42 13.68
N ILE A 146 8.02 -1.45 13.96
CA ILE A 146 6.56 -1.38 13.80
C ILE A 146 5.82 -0.89 15.04
N ASP A 147 6.39 -1.06 16.23
CA ASP A 147 5.76 -0.72 17.52
C ASP A 147 6.37 0.56 18.11
N VAL A 148 6.75 1.51 17.24
CA VAL A 148 7.16 2.84 17.68
C VAL A 148 5.91 3.65 18.00
N GLU A 149 5.83 4.17 19.22
CA GLU A 149 4.75 5.06 19.62
C GLU A 149 4.83 6.39 18.86
N GLU A 150 3.68 6.98 18.51
CA GLU A 150 3.64 8.24 17.76
C GLU A 150 4.40 9.37 18.46
N GLU A 151 4.37 9.40 19.80
CA GLU A 151 5.14 10.35 20.60
C GLU A 151 6.66 10.18 20.43
N GLU A 152 7.13 8.95 20.23
CA GLU A 152 8.53 8.67 19.93
C GLU A 152 8.90 9.03 18.49
N GLU A 153 8.03 8.73 17.51
CA GLU A 153 8.24 9.11 16.11
C GLU A 153 8.34 10.64 15.97
N ASN A 154 7.43 11.38 16.62
CA ASN A 154 7.36 12.83 16.53
C ASN A 154 8.54 13.56 17.20
N LYS A 155 9.45 12.86 17.90
CA LYS A 155 10.73 13.43 18.36
C LYS A 155 11.66 13.77 17.19
N PHE A 156 11.46 13.12 16.04
CA PHE A 156 12.26 13.34 14.84
C PHE A 156 11.51 14.25 13.87
N GLU A 157 12.13 15.38 13.50
CA GLU A 157 11.49 16.39 12.65
C GLU A 157 11.01 15.86 11.30
N SER A 158 11.71 14.90 10.69
CA SER A 158 11.29 14.25 9.44
C SER A 158 10.00 13.44 9.63
N CYS A 159 9.91 12.62 10.67
CA CYS A 159 8.70 11.86 11.00
C CYS A 159 7.54 12.79 11.34
N LYS A 160 7.81 13.84 12.12
CA LYS A 160 6.82 14.85 12.51
C LYS A 160 6.21 15.55 11.30
N ARG A 161 7.01 16.00 10.34
CA ARG A 161 6.51 16.64 9.10
C ARG A 161 5.61 15.72 8.29
N ILE A 162 5.97 14.44 8.17
CA ILE A 162 5.11 13.43 7.53
C ILE A 162 3.79 13.31 8.28
N ASN A 163 3.85 13.13 9.60
CA ASN A 163 2.66 12.94 10.43
C ASN A 163 1.74 14.17 10.40
N GLU A 164 2.28 15.37 10.52
CA GLU A 164 1.52 16.62 10.36
C GLU A 164 0.85 16.69 8.99
N LYS A 165 1.58 16.36 7.91
CA LYS A 165 1.02 16.43 6.57
C LYS A 165 -0.08 15.40 6.31
N MET A 166 -0.06 14.28 7.01
CA MET A 166 -1.05 13.21 6.88
C MET A 166 -2.20 13.31 7.89
N LYS A 167 -2.16 14.26 8.85
CA LYS A 167 -3.18 14.44 9.91
C LYS A 167 -4.40 15.23 9.46
N ASP A 168 -4.26 16.12 8.47
CA ASP A 168 -5.28 17.13 8.18
C ASP A 168 -6.53 16.62 7.41
N ASP A 169 -6.72 15.30 7.24
CA ASP A 169 -7.74 14.67 6.36
C ASP A 169 -7.74 15.18 4.90
N LEU A 170 -6.83 16.09 4.56
CA LEU A 170 -6.62 16.67 3.26
C LEU A 170 -5.71 15.75 2.45
N ILE A 171 -6.19 15.39 1.26
CA ILE A 171 -5.39 14.66 0.29
C ILE A 171 -4.26 15.60 -0.17
N PRO A 172 -2.98 15.22 0.00
CA PRO A 172 -1.88 16.13 -0.34
C PRO A 172 -1.82 16.38 -1.85
N THR A 173 -1.36 17.56 -2.24
CA THR A 173 -1.03 17.91 -3.63
C THR A 173 0.36 17.39 -4.01
N LYS A 174 0.66 17.34 -5.32
CA LYS A 174 1.98 16.89 -5.81
C LYS A 174 3.11 17.70 -5.19
N GLU A 175 2.97 19.02 -5.16
CA GLU A 175 3.99 19.91 -4.59
C GLU A 175 4.24 19.61 -3.11
N GLU A 176 3.16 19.37 -2.35
CA GLU A 176 3.25 19.02 -0.94
C GLU A 176 3.90 17.67 -0.70
N MET A 177 3.60 16.66 -1.50
CA MET A 177 4.30 15.37 -1.45
C MET A 177 5.78 15.53 -1.81
N CYS A 178 6.12 16.37 -2.78
CA CYS A 178 7.50 16.62 -3.15
C CYS A 178 8.30 17.37 -2.07
N LYS A 179 7.64 18.13 -1.19
CA LYS A 179 8.28 18.75 -0.02
C LYS A 179 8.67 17.72 1.05
N LEU A 180 8.06 16.53 1.03
CA LEU A 180 8.39 15.39 1.91
C LEU A 180 9.45 14.46 1.30
N LYS A 181 10.07 14.84 0.18
CA LYS A 181 11.17 14.07 -0.40
C LYS A 181 12.26 13.89 0.66
N SER A 182 12.74 12.65 0.79
CA SER A 182 13.74 12.20 1.76
C SER A 182 13.29 12.17 3.22
N ASP A 183 12.21 12.85 3.60
CA ASP A 183 11.67 12.78 4.97
C ASP A 183 11.31 11.34 5.37
N GLY A 184 10.75 10.54 4.45
CA GLY A 184 10.38 9.15 4.73
C GLY A 184 11.59 8.27 5.05
N TYR A 185 12.64 8.39 4.25
CA TYR A 185 13.90 7.68 4.46
C TYR A 185 14.62 8.17 5.72
N ASP A 186 14.70 9.48 5.92
CA ASP A 186 15.34 10.07 7.09
C ASP A 186 14.60 9.72 8.38
N CYS A 187 13.26 9.72 8.36
CA CYS A 187 12.46 9.22 9.47
C CYS A 187 12.81 7.76 9.78
N MET A 188 12.79 6.87 8.78
CA MET A 188 13.14 5.46 8.98
C MET A 188 14.57 5.28 9.51
N LYS A 189 15.51 6.10 9.04
CA LYS A 189 16.89 6.09 9.52
C LYS A 189 17.00 6.45 10.99
N GLU A 190 16.23 7.42 11.48
CA GLU A 190 16.19 7.74 12.90
C GLU A 190 15.52 6.62 13.71
N LEU A 191 14.39 6.10 13.26
CA LEU A 191 13.64 5.04 13.94
C LEU A 191 14.45 3.74 14.08
N THR A 192 15.22 3.39 13.07
CA THR A 192 16.01 2.15 13.05
C THR A 192 17.29 2.24 13.88
N LYS A 193 17.75 3.42 14.32
CA LYS A 193 19.00 3.55 15.11
C LYS A 193 19.00 2.68 16.37
N LYS A 194 17.85 2.63 17.06
CA LYS A 194 17.66 1.85 18.30
C LYS A 194 17.61 0.34 18.09
N CYS A 195 17.46 -0.14 16.85
CA CYS A 195 17.36 -1.57 16.58
C CYS A 195 18.73 -2.24 16.67
N GLU A 196 18.88 -3.24 17.53
CA GLU A 196 20.15 -3.93 17.70
C GLU A 196 20.48 -4.83 16.51
N ASN A 197 19.45 -5.45 15.91
CA ASN A 197 19.62 -6.36 14.80
C ASN A 197 20.00 -5.60 13.50
N PRO A 198 21.19 -5.85 12.93
CA PRO A 198 21.65 -5.17 11.71
C PRO A 198 20.82 -5.53 10.48
N LEU A 199 20.22 -6.72 10.44
CA LEU A 199 19.36 -7.14 9.34
C LEU A 199 18.05 -6.33 9.33
N THR A 200 17.47 -6.06 10.50
CA THR A 200 16.32 -5.15 10.64
C THR A 200 16.64 -3.76 10.10
N LYS A 201 17.74 -3.17 10.56
CA LYS A 201 18.20 -1.85 10.10
C LYS A 201 18.32 -1.79 8.58
N LYS A 202 19.03 -2.75 8.00
CA LYS A 202 19.26 -2.83 6.55
C LYS A 202 17.93 -2.98 5.80
N SER A 203 17.11 -3.95 6.19
CA SER A 203 15.86 -4.27 5.47
C SER A 203 14.89 -3.09 5.50
N SER A 204 14.69 -2.46 6.66
CA SER A 204 13.82 -1.29 6.78
C SER A 204 14.34 -0.09 5.96
N LEU A 205 15.65 0.14 5.95
CA LEU A 205 16.26 1.22 5.16
C LEU A 205 16.19 0.96 3.66
N ASP A 206 16.40 -0.27 3.20
CA ASP A 206 16.32 -0.62 1.79
C ASP A 206 14.90 -0.40 1.25
N PHE A 207 13.86 -0.81 2.00
CA PHE A 207 12.47 -0.57 1.61
C PHE A 207 12.08 0.91 1.69
N ALA A 208 12.53 1.63 2.72
CA ALA A 208 12.28 3.07 2.82
C ALA A 208 12.97 3.86 1.69
N LYS A 209 14.17 3.42 1.28
CA LYS A 209 14.91 4.01 0.17
C LYS A 209 14.17 3.83 -1.15
N VAL A 210 13.64 2.63 -1.41
CA VAL A 210 12.82 2.38 -2.61
C VAL A 210 11.61 3.31 -2.66
N ALA A 211 10.96 3.53 -1.52
CA ALA A 211 9.84 4.47 -1.44
C ALA A 211 10.28 5.92 -1.73
N ASP A 212 11.42 6.33 -1.19
CA ASP A 212 11.98 7.66 -1.44
C ASP A 212 12.38 7.85 -2.92
N ASP A 213 12.99 6.84 -3.54
CA ASP A 213 13.40 6.88 -4.95
C ASP A 213 12.19 7.01 -5.88
N VAL A 214 11.07 6.33 -5.58
CA VAL A 214 9.81 6.47 -6.34
C VAL A 214 9.24 7.88 -6.21
N LEU A 215 9.23 8.44 -5.00
CA LEU A 215 8.77 9.81 -4.78
C LEU A 215 9.69 10.82 -5.49
N ALA A 216 11.00 10.59 -5.47
CA ALA A 216 11.98 11.42 -6.14
C ALA A 216 11.79 11.44 -7.66
N ASP A 217 11.57 10.27 -8.30
CA ASP A 217 11.28 10.15 -9.74
C ASP A 217 10.00 10.90 -10.14
N MET A 218 8.99 10.88 -9.28
CA MET A 218 7.73 11.60 -9.51
C MET A 218 7.87 13.13 -9.42
N CYS A 219 8.85 13.60 -8.66
CA CYS A 219 9.11 15.01 -8.39
C CYS A 219 10.18 15.63 -9.30
N ALA A 220 10.85 14.81 -10.12
CA ALA A 220 11.71 15.25 -11.22
C ALA A 220 10.87 15.69 -12.44
#